data_AF-H8H403-F1
#
_entry.id   AF-H8H403-F1
#
_cell.length_a   1.000
_cell.length_b   1.000
_cell.length_c   1.000
_cell.angle_alpha   90.00
_cell.angle_beta   90.00
_cell.angle_gamma   90.00
#
_symmetry.space_group_name_H-M   'P 1'
#
loop_
_entity.id
_entity.type
_entity.pdbx_description
1 polymer ?
#
loop_
_entity_poly.entity_id
_entity_poly.type
_entity_poly.pdbx_seq_one_letter_code
_entity_poly.pdbx_strand_id
1 'polypeptide(L)'
;MLGSELAQELDIDPTVLSKRLSVYHEEAQTERTRLLDEDTIEGMRQAHKLLKAKKAKNFRQAVLMVLGEYEPPIDADQARQVVKRLDAIEASLSQLTETVNWMAEYMRERRGKQDQTAARPVIPSPSAQAMAGSSGGQEE
;
A
#
# COMPACT_ATOMS: atom_id res chain seq x y z
N MET A 1 39.25 5.84 26.64
CA MET A 1 38.79 6.50 27.90
C MET A 1 38.11 5.46 28.81
N LEU A 2 38.11 5.62 30.13
CA LEU A 2 37.30 4.79 31.04
C LEU A 2 35.86 5.33 31.16
N GLY A 3 34.90 4.44 31.39
CA GLY A 3 33.51 4.87 31.63
C GLY A 3 33.34 5.83 32.82
N SER A 4 34.18 5.73 33.85
CA SER A 4 34.17 6.67 34.98
C SER A 4 34.62 8.09 34.59
N GLU A 5 35.54 8.22 33.62
CA GLU A 5 36.01 9.51 33.12
C GLU A 5 34.92 10.16 32.25
N LEU A 6 34.30 9.38 31.36
CA LEU A 6 33.17 9.84 30.55
C LEU A 6 31.96 10.24 31.39
N ALA A 7 31.75 9.59 32.55
CA ALA A 7 30.68 9.94 33.49
C ALA A 7 30.91 11.34 34.09
N GLN A 8 32.14 11.66 34.47
CA GLN A 8 32.54 12.98 34.95
C GLN A 8 32.44 14.04 33.84
N GLU A 9 32.92 13.73 32.63
CA GLU A 9 32.86 14.67 31.48
C GLU A 9 31.43 15.10 31.13
N LEU A 10 30.49 14.15 31.15
CA LEU A 10 29.10 14.39 30.76
C LEU A 10 28.21 14.95 31.89
N ASP A 11 28.74 15.03 33.12
CA ASP A 11 28.01 15.32 34.36
C ASP A 11 26.85 14.34 34.58
N ILE A 12 27.19 13.04 34.69
CA ILE A 12 26.24 11.94 34.89
C ILE A 12 26.77 11.00 35.99
N ASP A 13 25.87 10.51 36.84
CA ASP A 13 26.19 9.42 37.79
C ASP A 13 26.81 8.19 37.07
N PRO A 14 27.94 7.61 37.58
CA PRO A 14 28.60 6.47 36.94
C PRO A 14 27.73 5.22 36.78
N THR A 15 26.76 4.99 37.66
CA THR A 15 25.79 3.89 37.57
C THR A 15 24.83 4.11 36.41
N VAL A 16 24.39 5.37 36.22
CA VAL A 16 23.54 5.76 35.09
C VAL A 16 24.33 5.68 33.78
N LEU A 17 25.59 6.09 33.74
CA LEU A 17 26.42 5.91 32.54
C LEU A 17 26.65 4.43 32.24
N SER A 18 26.93 3.59 33.24
CA SER A 18 27.11 2.15 33.05
C SER A 18 25.89 1.48 32.40
N LYS A 19 24.67 1.92 32.75
CA LYS A 19 23.43 1.49 32.09
C LYS A 19 23.32 2.03 30.65
N ARG A 20 23.68 3.30 30.43
CA ARG A 20 23.67 3.91 29.08
C ARG A 20 24.67 3.26 28.12
N LEU A 21 25.86 2.89 28.59
CA LEU A 21 26.85 2.13 27.82
C LEU A 21 26.32 0.75 27.44
N SER A 22 25.62 0.04 28.35
CA SER A 22 24.97 -1.23 28.00
C SER A 22 23.93 -1.06 26.90
N VAL A 23 23.10 0.01 26.93
CA VAL A 23 22.17 0.31 25.84
C VAL A 23 22.91 0.67 24.55
N TYR A 24 23.98 1.47 24.61
CA TYR A 24 24.75 1.84 23.42
C TYR A 24 25.32 0.62 22.70
N HIS A 25 25.97 -0.28 23.45
CA HIS A 25 26.54 -1.51 22.89
C HIS A 25 25.48 -2.51 22.39
N GLU A 26 24.29 -2.55 23.02
CA GLU A 26 23.14 -3.33 22.57
C GLU A 26 22.62 -2.86 21.19
N GLU A 27 22.35 -1.56 21.01
CA GLU A 27 21.88 -1.05 19.72
C GLU A 27 23.00 -1.09 18.66
N ALA A 28 24.23 -0.70 19.01
CA ALA A 28 25.37 -0.68 18.09
C ALA A 28 25.95 -2.07 17.76
N GLN A 29 25.40 -3.15 18.33
CA GLN A 29 25.85 -4.54 18.15
C GLN A 29 27.35 -4.75 18.42
N THR A 30 27.90 -4.03 19.41
CA THR A 30 29.33 -4.08 19.78
C THR A 30 29.53 -4.74 21.14
N GLU A 31 30.71 -5.33 21.36
CA GLU A 31 31.06 -5.85 22.69
C GLU A 31 31.48 -4.73 23.65
N ARG A 32 31.03 -4.84 24.91
CA ARG A 32 31.39 -3.88 25.96
C ARG A 32 32.81 -4.12 26.46
N THR A 33 33.74 -3.26 26.05
CA THR A 33 35.13 -3.25 26.50
C THR A 33 35.32 -2.46 27.81
N ARG A 34 36.48 -2.63 28.47
CA ARG A 34 36.86 -1.83 29.67
C ARG A 34 37.31 -0.42 29.31
N LEU A 35 37.99 -0.27 28.18
CA LEU A 35 38.43 1.00 27.62
C LEU A 35 37.53 1.31 26.42
N LEU A 36 36.80 2.42 26.51
CA LEU A 36 35.95 2.91 25.44
C LEU A 36 36.83 3.40 24.28
N ASP A 37 36.44 3.01 23.07
CA ASP A 37 36.96 3.52 21.80
C ASP A 37 36.39 4.92 21.47
N GLU A 38 36.99 5.58 20.48
CA GLU A 38 36.63 6.94 20.07
C GLU A 38 35.16 7.03 19.62
N ASP A 39 34.70 6.02 18.87
CA ASP A 39 33.34 5.96 18.30
C ASP A 39 32.29 5.83 19.41
N THR A 40 32.51 4.98 20.42
CA THR A 40 31.62 4.88 21.59
C THR A 40 31.62 6.17 22.41
N ILE A 41 32.78 6.81 22.59
CA ILE A 41 32.87 8.08 23.33
C ILE A 41 32.07 9.17 22.61
N GLU A 42 32.27 9.35 21.31
CA GLU A 42 31.57 10.39 20.54
C GLU A 42 30.09 10.05 20.37
N GLY A 43 29.73 8.80 20.11
CA GLY A 43 28.33 8.37 20.04
C GLY A 43 27.57 8.61 21.36
N MET A 44 28.20 8.33 22.50
CA MET A 44 27.65 8.63 23.83
C MET A 44 27.52 10.15 24.08
N ARG A 45 28.51 10.96 23.66
CA ARG A 45 28.43 12.44 23.71
C ARG A 45 27.26 12.96 22.88
N GLN A 46 27.08 12.47 21.66
CA GLN A 46 26.01 12.90 20.76
C GLN A 46 24.63 12.48 21.28
N ALA A 47 24.47 11.23 21.72
CA ALA A 47 23.23 10.75 22.33
C ALA A 47 22.87 11.55 23.59
N HIS A 48 23.87 11.93 24.39
CA HIS A 48 23.67 12.80 25.54
C HIS A 48 23.25 14.23 25.16
N LYS A 49 23.87 14.83 24.12
CA LYS A 49 23.46 16.13 23.55
C LYS A 49 22.01 16.11 23.05
N LEU A 50 21.60 15.06 22.33
CA LEU A 50 20.21 14.88 21.85
C LEU A 50 19.19 14.79 22.99
N LEU A 51 19.55 14.09 24.08
CA LEU A 51 18.73 13.96 25.28
C LEU A 51 18.61 15.31 26.03
N LYS A 52 19.73 16.02 26.27
CA LYS A 52 19.73 17.36 26.89
C LYS A 52 18.95 18.38 26.04
N ALA A 53 19.01 18.28 24.71
CA ALA A 53 18.25 19.11 23.77
C ALA A 53 16.76 18.71 23.62
N LYS A 54 16.27 17.69 24.35
CA LYS A 54 14.91 17.15 24.25
C LYS A 54 14.50 16.69 22.82
N LYS A 55 15.48 16.36 21.96
CA LYS A 55 15.24 15.84 20.61
C LYS A 55 14.86 14.35 20.61
N ALA A 56 15.33 13.62 21.62
CA ALA A 56 14.95 12.23 21.89
C ALA A 56 14.15 12.13 23.20
N LYS A 57 13.14 11.26 23.25
CA LYS A 57 12.29 11.02 24.43
C LYS A 57 13.02 10.21 25.51
N ASN A 58 13.93 9.33 25.10
CA ASN A 58 14.72 8.47 25.99
C ASN A 58 16.12 8.21 25.39
N PHE A 59 17.00 7.57 26.16
CA PHE A 59 18.39 7.36 25.74
C PHE A 59 18.53 6.36 24.58
N ARG A 60 17.75 5.26 24.54
CA ARG A 60 17.75 4.31 23.41
C ARG A 60 17.41 5.00 22.10
N GLN A 61 16.38 5.84 22.08
CA GLN A 61 16.04 6.67 20.92
C GLN A 61 17.20 7.61 20.54
N ALA A 62 17.87 8.22 21.52
CA ALA A 62 19.02 9.09 21.25
C ALA A 62 20.20 8.33 20.61
N VAL A 63 20.44 7.08 21.01
CA VAL A 63 21.44 6.20 20.39
C VAL A 63 21.04 5.85 18.96
N LEU A 64 19.81 5.36 18.72
CA LEU A 64 19.33 5.06 17.38
C LEU A 64 19.40 6.27 16.43
N MET A 65 19.18 7.49 16.94
CA MET A 65 19.34 8.73 16.17
C MET A 65 20.80 9.06 15.82
N VAL A 66 21.76 8.61 16.63
CA VAL A 66 23.20 8.76 16.36
C VAL A 66 23.70 7.70 15.37
N LEU A 67 23.23 6.45 15.51
CA LEU A 67 23.56 5.35 14.61
C LEU A 67 22.90 5.49 13.22
N GLY A 68 21.92 6.41 13.08
CA GLY A 68 21.16 6.60 11.84
C GLY A 68 20.00 5.60 11.65
N GLU A 69 19.77 4.72 12.62
CA GLU A 69 18.73 3.68 12.61
C GLU A 69 17.37 4.16 13.12
N TYR A 70 17.28 5.39 13.65
CA TYR A 70 16.01 5.94 14.11
C TYR A 70 15.10 6.37 12.96
N GLU A 71 14.17 5.49 12.60
CA GLU A 71 13.02 5.86 11.78
C GLU A 71 11.97 6.58 12.66
N PRO A 72 11.53 7.79 12.30
CA PRO A 72 10.50 8.49 13.05
C PRO A 72 9.17 7.73 12.96
N PRO A 73 8.42 7.55 14.07
CA PRO A 73 7.16 6.84 14.03
C PRO A 73 6.18 7.57 13.11
N ILE A 74 5.53 6.81 12.22
CA ILE A 74 4.50 7.32 11.31
C ILE A 74 3.44 8.05 12.13
N ASP A 75 3.15 9.29 11.75
CA ASP A 75 2.16 10.11 12.44
C ASP A 75 0.77 9.45 12.34
N ALA A 76 -0.01 9.50 13.41
CA ALA A 76 -1.35 8.92 13.46
C ALA A 76 -2.25 9.54 12.37
N ASP A 77 -2.07 10.82 12.06
CA ASP A 77 -2.82 11.50 11.00
C ASP A 77 -2.34 11.11 9.59
N GLN A 78 -1.05 10.80 9.41
CA GLN A 78 -0.56 10.21 8.16
C GLN A 78 -1.11 8.79 7.96
N ALA A 79 -1.09 7.95 9.00
CA ALA A 79 -1.68 6.61 8.97
C ALA A 79 -3.18 6.66 8.63
N ARG A 80 -3.94 7.58 9.24
CA ARG A 80 -5.36 7.83 8.92
C ARG A 80 -5.58 8.27 7.48
N GLN A 81 -4.69 9.09 6.92
CA GLN A 81 -4.77 9.48 5.51
C GLN A 81 -4.51 8.28 4.57
N VAL A 82 -3.57 7.40 4.91
CA VAL A 82 -3.32 6.17 4.14
C VAL A 82 -4.53 5.26 4.15
N VAL A 83 -5.12 4.98 5.33
CA VAL A 83 -6.35 4.16 5.46
C VAL A 83 -7.48 4.75 4.61
N LYS A 84 -7.79 6.05 4.74
CA LYS A 84 -8.83 6.70 3.94
C LYS A 84 -8.60 6.61 2.42
N ARG A 85 -7.34 6.58 1.97
CA ARG A 85 -7.01 6.41 0.55
C ARG A 85 -7.20 4.96 0.09
N LEU A 86 -6.94 3.98 0.96
CA LEU A 86 -7.25 2.57 0.70
C LEU A 86 -8.76 2.37 0.61
N ASP A 87 -9.54 2.85 1.59
CA ASP A 87 -11.02 2.78 1.59
C ASP A 87 -11.62 3.36 0.28
N ALA A 88 -11.07 4.50 -0.19
CA ALA A 88 -11.50 5.13 -1.44
C ALA A 88 -11.12 4.33 -2.70
N ILE A 89 -9.98 3.64 -2.68
CA ILE A 89 -9.56 2.74 -3.77
C ILE A 89 -10.44 1.49 -3.80
N GLU A 90 -10.74 0.88 -2.66
CA GLU A 90 -11.62 -0.28 -2.55
C GLU A 90 -13.06 0.03 -3.02
N ALA A 91 -13.60 1.19 -2.63
CA ALA A 91 -14.90 1.66 -3.10
C ALA A 91 -14.91 1.87 -4.64
N SER A 92 -13.86 2.46 -5.19
CA SER A 92 -13.70 2.66 -6.64
C SER A 92 -13.58 1.33 -7.40
N LEU A 93 -12.87 0.34 -6.85
CA LEU A 93 -12.75 -1.01 -7.42
C LEU A 93 -14.09 -1.76 -7.41
N SER A 94 -14.88 -1.65 -6.33
CA SER A 94 -16.24 -2.21 -6.27
C SER A 94 -17.14 -1.62 -7.36
N GLN A 95 -17.18 -0.28 -7.48
CA GLN A 95 -17.98 0.41 -8.51
C GLN A 95 -17.55 0.02 -9.93
N LEU A 96 -16.24 -0.11 -10.18
CA LEU A 96 -15.73 -0.55 -11.47
C LEU A 96 -16.16 -1.99 -11.79
N THR A 97 -16.10 -2.88 -10.79
CA THR A 97 -16.52 -4.29 -10.92
C THR A 97 -18.02 -4.41 -11.20
N GLU A 98 -18.86 -3.66 -10.48
CA GLU A 98 -20.31 -3.57 -10.75
C GLU A 98 -20.58 -3.08 -12.19
N THR A 99 -19.88 -2.03 -12.63
CA THR A 99 -20.03 -1.48 -13.99
C THR A 99 -19.62 -2.49 -15.07
N VAL A 100 -18.51 -3.20 -14.87
CA VAL A 100 -18.04 -4.25 -15.80
C VAL A 100 -19.02 -5.41 -15.86
N ASN A 101 -19.55 -5.85 -14.71
CA ASN A 101 -20.56 -6.92 -14.65
C ASN A 101 -21.85 -6.49 -15.37
N TRP A 102 -22.34 -5.27 -15.14
CA TRP A 102 -23.51 -4.72 -15.82
C TRP A 102 -23.30 -4.63 -17.35
N MET A 103 -22.13 -4.17 -17.80
CA MET A 103 -21.79 -4.14 -19.23
C MET A 103 -21.77 -5.55 -19.85
N ALA A 104 -21.22 -6.54 -19.14
CA ALA A 104 -21.18 -7.92 -19.60
C ALA A 104 -22.59 -8.53 -19.72
N GLU A 105 -23.46 -8.30 -18.73
CA GLU A 105 -24.87 -8.74 -18.74
C GLU A 105 -25.65 -8.07 -19.89
N TYR A 106 -25.53 -6.75 -20.05
CA TYR A 106 -26.16 -5.98 -21.12
C TYR A 106 -25.73 -6.47 -22.52
N MET A 107 -24.45 -6.75 -22.72
CA MET A 107 -23.93 -7.28 -23.98
C MET A 107 -24.41 -8.71 -24.26
N ARG A 108 -24.54 -9.55 -23.22
CA ARG A 108 -25.12 -10.90 -23.31
C ARG A 108 -26.60 -10.85 -23.72
N GLU A 109 -27.40 -10.02 -23.05
CA GLU A 109 -28.81 -9.80 -23.40
C GLU A 109 -28.99 -9.30 -24.83
N ARG A 110 -28.17 -8.33 -25.25
CA ARG A 110 -28.29 -7.72 -26.58
C ARG A 110 -28.00 -8.74 -27.68
N ARG A 111 -27.01 -9.61 -27.51
CA ARG A 111 -26.74 -10.73 -28.43
C ARG A 111 -27.94 -11.70 -28.47
N GLY A 112 -28.42 -12.17 -27.32
CA GLY A 112 -29.55 -13.10 -27.25
C GLY A 112 -30.86 -12.55 -27.85
N LYS A 113 -31.07 -11.23 -27.85
CA LYS A 113 -32.20 -10.56 -28.51
C LYS A 113 -32.02 -10.48 -30.04
N GLN A 114 -30.79 -10.31 -30.55
CA GLN A 114 -30.50 -10.34 -31.99
C GLN A 114 -30.69 -11.74 -32.58
N ASP A 115 -30.21 -12.78 -31.90
CA ASP A 115 -30.34 -14.17 -32.35
C ASP A 115 -31.81 -14.60 -32.45
N GLN A 116 -32.66 -14.17 -31.51
CA GLN A 116 -34.12 -14.42 -31.56
C GLN A 116 -34.82 -13.72 -32.72
N THR A 117 -34.38 -12.52 -33.12
CA THR A 117 -34.94 -11.85 -34.31
C THR A 117 -34.55 -12.53 -35.63
N ALA A 118 -33.36 -13.15 -35.69
CA ALA A 118 -32.92 -13.92 -36.86
C ALA A 118 -33.62 -15.28 -36.99
N ALA A 119 -34.06 -15.86 -35.87
CA ALA A 119 -34.73 -17.17 -35.82
C ALA A 119 -36.26 -17.13 -36.10
N ARG A 120 -36.85 -15.99 -36.47
CA ARG A 120 -38.28 -15.96 -36.87
C ARG A 120 -38.45 -16.70 -38.20
N PRO A 121 -39.25 -17.77 -38.27
CA PRO A 121 -39.49 -18.46 -39.53
C PRO A 121 -40.19 -17.50 -40.51
N VAL A 122 -39.61 -17.33 -41.69
CA VAL A 122 -40.24 -16.62 -42.81
C VAL A 122 -41.45 -17.45 -43.23
N ILE A 123 -42.65 -17.03 -42.82
CA ILE A 123 -43.90 -17.64 -43.27
C ILE A 123 -44.00 -17.35 -44.78
N PRO A 124 -44.01 -18.36 -45.66
CA PRO A 124 -44.13 -18.12 -47.10
C PRO A 124 -45.54 -17.60 -47.40
N SER A 125 -45.63 -16.42 -48.02
CA SER A 125 -46.91 -15.82 -48.41
C SER A 125 -47.61 -16.68 -49.48
N PRO A 126 -48.88 -17.09 -49.28
CA PRO A 126 -49.63 -17.87 -50.25
C PRO A 126 -50.18 -16.94 -51.35
N SER A 127 -49.37 -16.64 -52.37
CA SER A 127 -49.79 -15.78 -53.51
C SER A 127 -49.06 -16.13 -54.81
N ALA A 128 -49.13 -17.39 -55.23
CA ALA A 128 -48.67 -17.84 -56.54
C ALA A 128 -49.44 -19.08 -57.05
N GLN A 129 -50.78 -19.06 -56.98
CA GLN A 129 -51.61 -20.16 -57.51
C GLN A 129 -52.96 -19.66 -58.06
N ALA A 130 -52.90 -18.82 -59.10
CA ALA A 130 -54.02 -18.52 -59.98
C ALA A 130 -53.48 -18.11 -61.37
N MET A 131 -54.28 -18.35 -62.42
CA MET A 131 -54.05 -17.95 -63.82
C MET A 131 -52.97 -18.70 -64.61
N ALA A 132 -53.22 -19.98 -64.90
CA ALA A 132 -52.73 -20.64 -66.11
C ALA A 132 -53.83 -21.55 -66.67
N GLY A 133 -54.88 -20.95 -67.25
CA GLY A 133 -56.06 -21.69 -67.74
C GLY A 133 -56.72 -21.03 -68.95
N SER A 134 -56.74 -21.79 -70.05
CA SER A 134 -57.69 -21.76 -71.17
C SER A 134 -57.83 -20.50 -72.06
N SER A 135 -57.35 -20.62 -73.31
CA SER A 135 -58.05 -20.41 -74.62
C SER A 135 -56.96 -20.41 -75.71
N GLY A 136 -57.04 -21.06 -76.88
CA GLY A 136 -58.10 -20.99 -77.90
C GLY A 136 -57.92 -19.70 -78.71
N GLY A 137 -57.74 -19.65 -80.03
CA GLY A 137 -57.73 -20.65 -81.13
C GLY A 137 -58.00 -19.88 -82.46
N GLN A 138 -57.63 -20.43 -83.63
CA GLN A 138 -57.80 -19.79 -84.98
C GLN A 138 -57.03 -18.44 -85.10
N GLU A 139 -56.83 -17.78 -86.24
CA GLU A 139 -56.92 -18.11 -87.67
C GLU A 139 -55.82 -17.26 -88.38
N GLU A 140 -55.34 -17.57 -89.59
CA GLU A 140 -55.68 -18.68 -90.50
C GLU A 140 -54.78 -19.91 -90.27
#